data_AF-A0A7L4PJR8-F1
#
_entry.id   AF-A0A7L4PJR8-F1
#
_cell.length_a   1.000
_cell.length_b   1.000
_cell.length_c   1.000
_cell.angle_alpha   90.00
_cell.angle_beta   90.00
_cell.angle_gamma   90.00
#
_symmetry.space_group_name_H-M   'P 1'
#
loop_
_entity.id
_entity.type
_entity.pdbx_description
1 polymer ?
#
loop_
_entity_poly.entity_id
_entity_poly.type
_entity_poly.pdbx_seq_one_letter_code
_entity_poly.pdbx_strand_id
1 'polypeptide(L)'
;MKASTYEVTKRSKSINVFRVGRLWVLKYYFGDKEIFKALVDFYNKRKYRFEFKTVDDLERASVLLQEFGFQVQVVEDLDGYLVKLKRFSKYAPVLKNSVESLVVLDERIFLMKDLAAVEDALAFGAKAYSGKSPF
;
A
#
# COMPACT_ATOMS: atom_id res chain seq x y z
N MET A 1 -25.22 -39.60 -7.17
CA MET A 1 -23.96 -38.85 -7.20
C MET A 1 -24.30 -37.38 -7.36
N LYS A 2 -24.00 -36.52 -6.37
CA LYS A 2 -24.15 -35.07 -6.51
C LYS A 2 -22.76 -34.48 -6.74
N ALA A 3 -22.57 -33.83 -7.89
CA ALA A 3 -21.38 -33.06 -8.16
C ALA A 3 -21.35 -31.87 -7.18
N SER A 4 -20.34 -31.87 -6.29
CA SER A 4 -20.01 -30.71 -5.48
C SER A 4 -19.31 -29.72 -6.38
N THR A 5 -20.07 -28.77 -6.94
CA THR A 5 -19.51 -27.63 -7.66
C THR A 5 -18.82 -26.76 -6.62
N TYR A 6 -17.52 -26.96 -6.43
CA TYR A 6 -16.68 -26.00 -5.75
C TYR A 6 -16.67 -24.75 -6.62
N GLU A 7 -17.52 -23.77 -6.29
CA GLU A 7 -17.31 -22.40 -6.75
C GLU A 7 -15.93 -21.99 -6.24
N VAL A 8 -14.93 -22.06 -7.13
CA VAL A 8 -13.64 -21.44 -6.91
C VAL A 8 -13.93 -19.94 -6.94
N THR A 9 -14.33 -19.39 -5.79
CA THR A 9 -14.39 -17.96 -5.56
C THR A 9 -12.96 -17.48 -5.80
N LYS A 10 -12.73 -16.90 -6.98
CA LYS A 10 -11.46 -16.29 -7.39
C LYS A 10 -11.08 -15.36 -6.25
N ARG A 11 -10.10 -15.73 -5.42
CA ARG A 11 -9.72 -14.94 -4.23
C ARG A 11 -9.37 -13.55 -4.71
N SER A 12 -10.27 -12.59 -4.47
CA SER A 12 -10.04 -11.20 -4.79
C SER A 12 -8.80 -10.73 -4.05
N LYS A 13 -7.91 -10.02 -4.74
CA LYS A 13 -6.68 -9.56 -4.13
C LYS A 13 -6.96 -8.28 -3.32
N SER A 14 -6.72 -8.33 -2.02
CA SER A 14 -6.84 -7.15 -1.16
C SER A 14 -5.67 -6.20 -1.37
N ILE A 15 -5.97 -4.90 -1.45
CA ILE A 15 -4.99 -3.82 -1.53
C ILE A 15 -5.37 -2.72 -0.54
N ASN A 16 -4.35 -2.14 0.11
CA ASN A 16 -4.54 -1.11 1.12
C ASN A 16 -4.38 0.29 0.52
N VAL A 17 -5.31 1.18 0.85
CA VAL A 17 -5.22 2.61 0.63
C VAL A 17 -5.05 3.27 2.00
N PHE A 18 -3.95 3.98 2.20
CA PHE A 18 -3.64 4.59 3.48
C PHE A 18 -4.00 6.07 3.51
N ARG A 19 -4.46 6.56 4.67
CA ARG A 19 -4.54 7.99 4.94
C ARG A 19 -3.15 8.52 5.29
N VAL A 20 -2.63 9.46 4.48
CA VAL A 20 -1.34 10.15 4.72
C VAL A 20 -1.58 11.65 4.64
N GLY A 21 -1.53 12.33 5.78
CA GLY A 21 -2.00 13.70 5.93
C GLY A 21 -3.43 13.89 5.39
N ARG A 22 -3.57 14.65 4.30
CA ARG A 22 -4.86 14.93 3.64
C ARG A 22 -5.13 14.05 2.40
N LEU A 23 -4.22 13.16 2.06
CA LEU A 23 -4.30 12.32 0.87
C LEU A 23 -4.65 10.88 1.23
N TRP A 24 -5.26 10.20 0.27
CA TRP A 24 -5.39 8.75 0.25
C TRP A 24 -4.36 8.17 -0.72
N VAL A 25 -3.59 7.20 -0.28
CA VAL A 25 -2.40 6.77 -1.02
C VAL A 25 -2.37 5.25 -1.19
N LEU A 26 -2.17 4.82 -2.43
CA LEU A 26 -2.05 3.41 -2.82
C LEU A 26 -0.72 3.19 -3.55
N LYS A 27 0.04 2.17 -3.13
CA LYS A 27 1.20 1.70 -3.89
C LYS A 27 1.01 0.26 -4.29
N TYR A 28 0.77 0.05 -5.58
CA TYR A 28 0.56 -1.28 -6.11
C TYR A 28 1.05 -1.37 -7.55
N TYR A 29 1.66 -2.51 -7.90
CA TYR A 29 2.05 -2.82 -9.27
C TYR A 29 1.02 -3.79 -9.85
N PHE A 30 0.21 -3.30 -10.79
CA PHE A 30 -0.90 -4.08 -11.35
C PHE A 30 -0.45 -5.18 -12.31
N GLY A 31 0.71 -5.04 -12.98
CA GLY A 31 1.13 -5.95 -14.05
C GLY A 31 0.31 -5.83 -15.33
N ASP A 32 -0.99 -5.55 -15.19
CA ASP A 32 -1.91 -5.20 -16.26
C ASP A 32 -1.85 -3.70 -16.59
N LYS A 33 -1.69 -3.39 -17.87
CA LYS A 33 -1.61 -2.01 -18.37
C LYS A 33 -2.99 -1.33 -18.43
N GLU A 34 -4.08 -2.09 -18.54
CA GLU A 34 -5.44 -1.55 -18.62
C GLU A 34 -5.85 -0.97 -17.27
N ILE A 35 -5.61 -1.70 -16.18
CA ILE A 35 -5.86 -1.22 -14.82
C ILE A 35 -5.04 0.05 -14.54
N PHE A 36 -3.76 0.04 -14.91
CA PHE A 36 -2.91 1.22 -14.74
C PHE A 36 -3.42 2.43 -15.53
N LYS A 37 -3.84 2.23 -16.80
CA LYS A 37 -4.40 3.31 -17.63
C LYS A 37 -5.68 3.89 -17.02
N ALA A 38 -6.56 3.06 -16.48
CA ALA A 38 -7.80 3.52 -15.85
C ALA A 38 -7.57 4.41 -14.63
N LEU A 39 -6.43 4.25 -13.94
CA LEU A 39 -6.07 5.01 -12.73
C LEU A 39 -4.98 6.06 -12.97
N VAL A 40 -4.56 6.29 -14.23
CA VAL A 40 -3.34 7.05 -14.55
C VAL A 40 -3.40 8.50 -14.08
N ASP A 41 -4.59 9.09 -14.06
CA ASP A 41 -4.81 10.48 -13.63
C ASP A 41 -4.51 10.68 -12.13
N PHE A 42 -4.60 9.60 -11.34
CA PHE A 42 -4.25 9.59 -9.92
C PHE A 42 -2.78 9.25 -9.68
N TYR A 43 -2.00 8.93 -10.71
CA TYR A 43 -0.64 8.41 -10.52
C TYR A 43 0.42 9.51 -10.35
N ASN A 44 1.05 9.54 -9.18
CA ASN A 44 2.19 10.39 -8.89
C ASN A 44 3.50 9.71 -9.32
N LYS A 45 4.01 10.08 -10.50
CA LYS A 45 5.26 9.54 -11.07
C LYS A 45 6.51 9.80 -10.21
N ARG A 46 6.55 10.89 -9.44
CA ARG A 46 7.72 11.22 -8.59
C ARG A 46 7.80 10.31 -7.38
N LYS A 47 6.65 9.94 -6.82
CA LYS A 47 6.54 9.08 -5.63
C LYS A 47 6.22 7.61 -5.94
N TYR A 48 5.98 7.29 -7.21
CA TYR A 48 5.64 5.94 -7.70
C TYR A 48 4.45 5.32 -6.95
N ARG A 49 3.38 6.10 -6.78
CA ARG A 49 2.15 5.72 -6.06
C ARG A 49 0.94 6.47 -6.61
N PHE A 50 -0.25 5.98 -6.35
CA PHE A 50 -1.50 6.66 -6.64
C PHE A 50 -1.90 7.55 -5.45
N GLU A 51 -2.40 8.74 -5.74
CA GLU A 51 -2.84 9.73 -4.76
C GLU A 51 -4.24 10.22 -5.09
N PHE A 52 -5.18 10.03 -4.17
CA PHE A 52 -6.55 10.52 -4.28
C PHE A 52 -6.73 11.69 -3.32
N LYS A 53 -7.17 12.83 -3.84
CA LYS A 53 -7.26 14.08 -3.07
C LYS A 53 -8.61 14.25 -2.39
N THR A 54 -9.66 13.67 -2.97
CA THR A 54 -11.03 13.73 -2.47
C THR A 54 -11.56 12.33 -2.15
N VAL A 55 -12.67 12.26 -1.41
CA VAL A 55 -13.36 11.00 -1.15
C VAL A 55 -13.96 10.46 -2.46
N ASP A 56 -14.57 11.31 -3.28
CA ASP A 56 -15.13 10.92 -4.57
C ASP A 56 -14.07 10.30 -5.51
N ASP A 57 -12.84 10.83 -5.53
CA ASP A 57 -11.73 10.26 -6.30
C ASP A 57 -11.40 8.84 -5.82
N LEU A 58 -11.35 8.64 -4.49
CA LEU A 58 -11.09 7.35 -3.87
C LEU A 58 -12.21 6.35 -4.17
N GLU A 59 -13.47 6.77 -4.06
CA GLU A 59 -14.63 5.92 -4.34
C GLU A 59 -14.65 5.47 -5.81
N ARG A 60 -14.46 6.40 -6.75
CA ARG A 60 -14.37 6.07 -8.18
C ARG A 60 -13.25 5.08 -8.47
N ALA A 61 -12.07 5.31 -7.89
CA ALA A 61 -10.96 4.38 -8.02
C ALA A 61 -11.25 3.01 -7.41
N SER A 62 -11.96 2.97 -6.27
CA SER A 62 -12.32 1.74 -5.58
C SER A 62 -13.30 0.90 -6.38
N VAL A 63 -14.31 1.52 -7.01
CA VAL A 63 -15.25 0.84 -7.93
C VAL A 63 -14.51 0.23 -9.11
N LEU A 64 -13.65 1.01 -9.79
CA LEU A 64 -12.83 0.50 -10.90
C LEU A 64 -11.97 -0.69 -10.47
N LEU A 65 -11.32 -0.59 -9.31
CA LEU A 65 -10.49 -1.67 -8.77
C LEU A 65 -11.31 -2.93 -8.46
N GLN A 66 -12.54 -2.78 -7.97
CA GLN A 66 -13.45 -3.90 -7.74
C GLN A 66 -13.89 -4.59 -9.04
N GLU A 67 -14.15 -3.84 -10.11
CA GLU A 67 -14.43 -4.39 -11.45
C GLU A 67 -13.26 -5.24 -11.97
N PHE A 68 -12.02 -4.86 -11.63
CA PHE A 68 -10.81 -5.63 -11.93
C PHE A 68 -10.49 -6.75 -10.92
N GLY A 69 -11.38 -7.01 -9.95
CA GLY A 69 -11.26 -8.10 -8.98
C GLY A 69 -10.39 -7.82 -7.76
N PHE A 70 -10.14 -6.55 -7.45
CA PHE A 70 -9.46 -6.13 -6.23
C PHE A 70 -10.47 -5.77 -5.13
N GLN A 71 -10.11 -6.07 -3.88
CA GLN A 71 -10.80 -5.52 -2.72
C GLN A 71 -9.96 -4.37 -2.17
N VAL A 72 -10.54 -3.18 -2.12
CA VAL A 72 -9.89 -1.99 -1.57
C VAL A 72 -10.20 -1.89 -0.08
N GLN A 73 -9.15 -1.82 0.74
CA GLN A 73 -9.25 -1.59 2.17
C GLN A 73 -8.70 -0.20 2.49
N VAL A 74 -9.54 0.65 3.09
CA VAL A 74 -9.14 1.98 3.54
C VAL A 74 -8.59 1.85 4.96
N VAL A 75 -7.35 2.31 5.16
CA VAL A 75 -6.60 2.18 6.41
C VAL A 75 -6.24 3.57 6.91
N GLU A 76 -6.88 3.99 8.01
CA GLU A 76 -6.59 5.26 8.68
C GLU A 76 -5.65 5.09 9.88
N ASP A 77 -5.80 3.98 10.60
CA ASP A 77 -4.86 3.58 11.65
C ASP A 77 -3.65 2.90 11.01
N LEU A 78 -2.49 3.55 11.12
CA LEU A 78 -1.25 3.10 10.49
C LEU A 78 -0.47 2.12 11.37
N ASP A 79 -0.96 1.87 12.59
CA ASP A 79 -0.32 0.95 13.52
C ASP A 79 -0.18 -0.45 12.89
N GLY A 80 0.98 -1.06 13.11
CA GLY A 80 1.34 -2.35 12.50
C GLY A 80 1.90 -2.25 11.08
N TYR A 81 1.70 -1.15 10.35
CA TYR A 81 2.26 -0.95 9.00
C TYR A 81 3.58 -0.17 8.99
N LEU A 82 4.00 0.35 10.14
CA LEU A 82 5.18 1.20 10.25
C LEU A 82 6.43 0.40 10.63
N VAL A 83 7.48 0.57 9.86
CA VAL A 83 8.82 0.02 10.16
C VAL A 83 9.88 1.10 10.10
N LYS A 84 11.01 0.85 10.73
CA LYS A 84 12.14 1.77 10.75
C LYS A 84 13.49 1.08 10.53
N LEU A 85 14.40 1.85 9.95
CA LEU A 85 15.82 1.53 9.80
C LEU A 85 16.67 2.69 10.31
N LYS A 86 17.92 2.42 10.69
CA LYS A 86 18.90 3.51 10.89
C LYS A 86 19.07 4.29 9.58
N ARG A 87 19.23 5.60 9.67
CA ARG A 87 19.30 6.54 8.55
C ARG A 87 20.32 6.14 7.47
N PHE A 88 21.45 5.58 7.87
CA PHE A 88 22.57 5.21 6.99
C PHE A 88 22.56 3.75 6.55
N SER A 89 21.57 2.95 6.96
CA SER A 89 21.43 1.56 6.50
C SER A 89 21.02 1.50 5.03
N LYS A 90 21.38 0.41 4.34
CA LYS A 90 20.78 0.08 3.04
C LYS A 90 19.28 -0.06 3.23
N TYR A 91 18.48 0.54 2.35
CA TYR A 91 17.03 0.56 2.50
C TYR A 91 16.23 0.33 1.22
N ALA A 92 16.89 0.17 0.07
CA ALA A 92 16.20 0.05 -1.22
C ALA A 92 15.15 -1.08 -1.27
N PRO A 93 15.39 -2.28 -0.68
CA PRO A 93 14.38 -3.33 -0.62
C PRO A 93 13.12 -2.93 0.15
N VAL A 94 13.28 -2.21 1.26
CA VAL A 94 12.16 -1.70 2.08
C VAL A 94 11.41 -0.59 1.33
N LEU A 95 12.13 0.36 0.73
CA LEU A 95 11.53 1.47 -0.03
C LEU A 95 10.67 0.99 -1.21
N LYS A 96 11.08 -0.09 -1.88
CA LYS A 96 10.33 -0.67 -2.99
C LYS A 96 8.90 -1.03 -2.57
N ASN A 97 8.73 -1.50 -1.33
CA ASN A 97 7.45 -1.93 -0.79
C ASN A 97 6.79 -0.91 0.17
N SER A 98 7.35 0.30 0.32
CA SER A 98 6.75 1.36 1.14
C SER A 98 5.94 2.36 0.32
N VAL A 99 4.79 2.77 0.86
CA VAL A 99 3.88 3.79 0.30
C VAL A 99 4.40 5.21 0.56
N GLU A 100 5.01 5.44 1.73
CA GLU A 100 5.64 6.69 2.10
C GLU A 100 6.86 6.41 2.99
N SER A 101 7.82 7.34 3.01
CA SER A 101 8.93 7.29 3.95
C SER A 101 9.41 8.67 4.34
N LEU A 102 9.92 8.82 5.56
CA LEU A 102 10.55 10.05 6.02
C LEU A 102 11.72 9.74 6.95
N VAL A 103 12.53 10.75 7.23
CA VAL A 103 13.67 10.65 8.15
C VAL A 103 13.38 11.51 9.38
N VAL A 104 13.43 10.89 10.56
CA VAL A 104 13.34 11.57 11.87
C VAL A 104 14.62 11.26 12.61
N LEU A 105 15.37 12.30 12.98
CA LEU A 105 16.66 12.17 13.68
C LEU A 105 17.63 11.22 12.94
N ASP A 106 17.95 10.08 13.55
CA ASP A 106 18.84 9.04 13.05
C ASP A 106 18.08 7.81 12.50
N GLU A 107 16.76 7.91 12.36
CA GLU A 107 15.89 6.85 11.87
C GLU A 107 15.19 7.24 10.56
N ARG A 108 15.00 6.27 9.69
CA ARG A 108 14.12 6.35 8.52
C ARG A 108 12.91 5.48 8.78
N ILE A 109 11.73 6.09 8.78
CA ILE A 109 10.45 5.45 9.02
C ILE A 109 9.76 5.23 7.67
N PHE A 110 9.16 4.07 7.50
CA PHE A 110 8.45 3.65 6.30
C PHE A 110 7.04 3.22 6.66
N LEU A 111 6.08 3.68 5.87
CA LEU A 111 4.73 3.11 5.82
C LEU A 111 4.72 2.02 4.75
N MET A 112 4.55 0.77 5.16
CA MET A 112 4.55 -0.39 4.26
C MET A 112 3.21 -0.55 3.55
N LYS A 113 3.22 -1.09 2.32
CA LYS A 113 2.01 -1.21 1.48
C LYS A 113 0.99 -2.26 1.95
N ASP A 114 1.43 -3.24 2.73
CA ASP A 114 0.65 -4.33 3.29
C ASP A 114 1.45 -5.01 4.42
N LEU A 115 0.82 -5.94 5.17
CA LEU A 115 1.48 -6.65 6.27
C LEU A 115 2.59 -7.60 5.78
N ALA A 116 2.44 -8.18 4.58
CA ALA A 116 3.51 -9.01 3.99
C ALA A 116 4.79 -8.17 3.74
N ALA A 117 4.64 -6.90 3.31
CA ALA A 117 5.75 -5.98 3.17
C ALA A 117 6.37 -5.58 4.53
N VAL A 118 5.58 -5.56 5.61
CA VAL A 118 6.12 -5.40 6.97
C VAL A 118 7.01 -6.58 7.33
N GLU A 119 6.51 -7.80 7.14
CA GLU A 119 7.27 -9.04 7.39
C GLU A 119 8.57 -9.09 6.58
N ASP A 120 8.51 -8.78 5.28
CA ASP A 120 9.68 -8.68 4.40
C ASP A 120 10.71 -7.65 4.93
N ALA A 121 10.24 -6.50 5.40
CA ALA A 121 11.11 -5.46 5.93
C ALA A 121 11.77 -5.89 7.26
N LEU A 122 11.02 -6.56 8.14
CA LEU A 122 11.54 -7.10 9.39
C LEU A 122 12.59 -8.18 9.12
N ALA A 123 12.33 -9.08 8.18
CA ALA A 123 13.29 -10.10 7.73
C ALA A 123 14.56 -9.47 7.12
N PHE A 124 14.42 -8.31 6.47
CA PHE A 124 15.55 -7.53 5.95
C PHE A 124 16.34 -6.77 7.05
N GLY A 125 15.86 -6.74 8.29
CA GLY A 125 16.52 -6.10 9.43
C GLY A 125 15.95 -4.74 9.82
N ALA A 126 14.77 -4.37 9.32
CA ALA A 126 13.98 -3.28 9.89
C ALA A 126 13.43 -3.67 11.26
N LYS A 127 12.99 -2.67 12.02
CA LYS A 127 12.26 -2.86 13.28
C LYS A 127 10.87 -2.28 13.16
N ALA A 128 9.89 -2.86 13.85
CA ALA A 128 8.58 -2.23 13.99
C ALA A 128 8.74 -0.84 14.62
N TYR A 129 7.98 0.13 14.12
CA TYR A 129 7.91 1.46 14.69
C TYR A 129 6.68 1.57 15.58
N SER A 130 6.88 1.89 16.86
CA SER A 130 5.84 1.95 17.90
C SER A 130 5.57 3.36 18.42
N GLY A 131 6.11 4.38 17.75
CA GLY A 131 5.82 5.79 18.09
C GLY A 131 4.55 6.27 17.40
N LYS A 132 4.09 7.47 17.74
CA LYS A 132 3.02 8.13 17.00
C LYS A 132 3.40 8.23 15.52
N SER A 133 2.47 7.87 14.62
CA SER A 133 2.69 7.98 13.19
C SER A 133 3.15 9.41 12.81
N PRO A 134 4.26 9.55 12.07
CA PRO A 134 4.74 10.84 11.59
C PRO A 134 4.12 11.25 10.23
N PHE A 135 3.19 10.46 9.69
CA PHE A 135 2.57 10.63 8.36
C PHE A 135 1.19 11.28 8.41
#